data_AF-A0A9K3KJI6-F1
#
_entry.id   AF-A0A9K3KJI6-F1
#
_cell.length_a   1.000
_cell.length_b   1.000
_cell.length_c   1.000
_cell.angle_alpha   90.00
_cell.angle_beta   90.00
_cell.angle_gamma   90.00
#
_symmetry.space_group_name_H-M   'P 1'
#
loop_
_entity.id
_entity.type
_entity.pdbx_description
1 polymer ?
#
loop_
_entity_poly.entity_id
_entity_poly.type
_entity_poly.pdbx_seq_one_letter_code
_entity_poly.pdbx_strand_id
1 'polypeptide(L)'
;MNAFYRQQFFKRLVLWSLLIQGAALFVFMVFLGGRGKDESSSTSSSMHRRLPIYTENGQWQTYPCYGDGGSRQYCWSWQPNQAHNSQPKSYGDDAWATNDDAGWSHYDDFYHNNDDGTDDGYHDDDYPTDDNHDDDVFVFQPVPEAQIISTPNGGYGGQRGRSLSQIRFNKCPPVIDGHETSGWRYQPSRDYLHGVHRAIFPLLPIDYPVDGEKARTLKRETLADSVMTANDYQLHGATAEQYTAELPAPVFPGDKGFWRELRKVAEVQVIRRNKGDPNTVNRWPDLWEGHDLDMITELVHGEYPASLQQELLKQLFSDGVELNYDVMPFRSVNDYVATEVRMSAINTWAVDTIAPISFLLKWHTGVPRPEEVAWLIYNGVYTEKDGVPTDLIQTIQNMNLKHAADFTAYISGSPMHPSWPAMHSAASTCSIWLPVIVKLSPKQYCESLRIDYAVSYARTVAGVHYEQDNLAGLNLGTMVVSEKLPDMLHERYGADPSKVKERLEYLHFDWKDFDPYNCTIEGTPVADWLG
;
A
#
# COMPACT_ATOMS: atom_id res chain seq x y z
N MET A 1 1.69 19.95 35.01
CA MET A 1 3.01 20.32 34.44
C MET A 1 3.54 21.57 35.13
N ASN A 2 4.78 21.57 35.65
CA ASN A 2 5.31 22.67 36.50
C ASN A 2 5.75 23.89 35.66
N ALA A 3 5.49 25.12 36.13
CA ALA A 3 5.71 26.37 35.40
C ALA A 3 7.18 26.57 34.95
N PHE A 4 8.13 26.02 35.70
CA PHE A 4 9.55 26.00 35.35
C PHE A 4 9.83 25.35 33.98
N TYR A 5 9.12 24.26 33.63
CA TYR A 5 9.32 23.56 32.37
C TYR A 5 8.82 24.36 31.16
N ARG A 6 7.66 25.03 31.26
CA ARG A 6 7.18 25.94 30.21
C ARG A 6 8.20 27.04 29.92
N GLN A 7 8.84 27.59 30.96
CA GLN A 7 9.82 28.67 30.80
C GLN A 7 11.15 28.19 30.17
N GLN A 8 11.60 26.96 30.47
CA GLN A 8 12.79 26.37 29.83
C GLN A 8 12.53 25.96 28.38
N PHE A 9 11.34 25.43 28.07
CA PHE A 9 10.94 25.10 26.71
C PHE A 9 10.87 26.34 25.82
N PHE A 10 10.20 27.41 26.25
CA PHE A 10 10.16 28.68 25.52
C PHE A 10 11.54 29.29 25.26
N LYS A 11 12.46 29.22 26.24
CA LYS A 11 13.84 29.69 26.05
C LYS A 11 14.58 28.91 24.97
N ARG A 12 14.38 27.59 24.86
CA ARG A 12 14.98 26.76 23.80
C ARG A 12 14.36 27.05 22.43
N LEU A 13 13.04 27.23 22.36
CA LEU A 13 12.32 27.53 21.12
C LEU A 13 12.77 28.89 20.52
N VAL A 14 12.91 29.92 21.36
CA VAL A 14 13.40 31.24 20.95
C VAL A 14 14.87 31.17 20.49
N LEU A 15 15.72 30.39 21.17
CA LEU A 15 17.12 30.22 20.74
C LEU A 15 17.24 29.55 19.37
N TRP A 16 16.40 28.53 19.10
CA TRP A 16 16.32 27.87 17.80
C TRP A 16 15.80 28.78 16.70
N SER A 17 14.76 29.58 16.96
CA SER A 17 14.24 30.56 16.00
C SER A 17 15.29 31.61 15.62
N LEU A 18 16.06 32.11 16.59
CA LEU A 18 17.16 33.06 16.34
C LEU A 18 18.33 32.43 15.57
N LEU A 19 18.65 31.15 15.79
CA LEU A 19 19.66 30.43 15.00
C LEU A 19 19.23 30.26 13.53
N ILE A 20 17.96 29.90 13.28
CA ILE A 20 17.41 29.77 11.93
C ILE A 20 17.38 31.13 11.21
N GLN A 21 16.94 32.19 11.88
CA GLN A 21 16.95 33.55 11.32
C GLN A 21 18.38 34.06 11.05
N GLY A 22 19.34 33.74 11.92
CA GLY A 22 20.76 34.07 11.72
C GLY A 22 21.38 33.35 10.51
N ALA A 23 21.07 32.07 10.33
CA ALA A 23 21.51 31.29 9.16
C ALA A 23 20.91 31.83 7.85
N ALA A 24 19.61 32.17 7.86
CA ALA A 24 18.94 32.75 6.70
C ALA A 24 19.54 34.12 6.29
N LEU A 25 19.87 34.98 7.26
CA LEU A 25 20.54 36.26 6.97
C LEU A 25 21.93 36.08 6.36
N PHE A 26 22.68 35.06 6.80
CA PHE A 26 24.02 34.80 6.30
C PHE A 26 24.00 34.34 4.84
N VAL A 27 23.07 33.47 4.47
CA VAL A 27 22.87 33.05 3.07
C VAL A 27 22.42 34.22 2.19
N PHE A 28 21.56 35.11 2.70
CA PHE A 28 21.08 36.27 1.93
C PHE A 28 22.17 37.33 1.68
N MET A 29 23.13 37.50 2.60
CA MET A 29 24.27 38.39 2.37
C MET A 29 25.28 37.86 1.35
N VAL A 30 25.42 36.54 1.22
CA VAL A 30 26.34 35.92 0.24
C VAL A 30 25.83 36.06 -1.20
N PHE A 31 24.51 36.15 -1.42
CA PHE A 31 23.92 36.16 -2.76
C PHE A 31 23.70 37.54 -3.41
N LEU A 32 23.94 38.66 -2.71
CA LEU A 32 23.66 40.01 -3.21
C LEU A 32 24.90 40.91 -3.46
N GLY A 33 26.12 40.39 -3.30
CA GLY A 33 27.37 41.16 -3.52
C GLY A 33 28.23 40.62 -4.66
N GLY A 34 27.95 41.00 -5.92
CA GLY A 34 28.53 40.31 -7.09
C GLY A 34 28.79 41.12 -8.37
N ARG A 35 29.16 42.41 -8.30
CA ARG A 35 29.73 43.13 -9.47
C ARG A 35 30.53 44.38 -9.04
N GLY A 36 31.86 44.31 -9.15
CA GLY A 36 32.77 45.42 -8.86
C GLY A 36 34.22 44.96 -8.92
N LYS A 37 35.10 45.72 -9.58
CA LYS A 37 36.43 45.28 -10.02
C LYS A 37 37.58 45.83 -9.17
N ASP A 38 38.66 45.04 -9.14
CA ASP A 38 40.08 45.40 -9.11
C ASP A 38 40.77 45.90 -7.81
N GLU A 39 42.04 45.46 -7.71
CA GLU A 39 43.19 45.95 -6.93
C GLU A 39 43.37 45.71 -5.41
N SER A 40 44.00 44.56 -5.13
CA SER A 40 45.36 44.48 -4.55
C SER A 40 45.60 44.39 -3.02
N SER A 41 46.76 43.79 -2.73
CA SER A 41 47.52 43.75 -1.48
C SER A 41 47.22 42.67 -0.42
N SER A 42 48.34 42.04 -0.04
CA SER A 42 48.58 40.99 0.95
C SER A 42 48.11 41.28 2.38
N THR A 43 47.78 40.24 3.15
CA THR A 43 48.72 39.65 4.14
C THR A 43 48.19 38.36 4.77
N SER A 44 49.10 37.61 5.40
CA SER A 44 48.89 36.30 6.02
C SER A 44 48.30 36.34 7.43
N SER A 45 47.51 35.34 7.79
CA SER A 45 47.71 34.64 9.09
C SER A 45 47.14 33.22 9.07
N SER A 46 47.95 32.25 9.46
CA SER A 46 47.54 30.88 9.71
C SER A 46 46.89 30.74 11.10
N MET A 47 45.84 29.91 11.22
CA MET A 47 45.51 29.26 12.48
C MET A 47 45.04 27.83 12.25
N HIS A 48 45.92 26.87 12.52
CA HIS A 48 45.52 25.49 12.74
C HIS A 48 44.83 25.36 14.10
N ARG A 49 43.67 24.72 14.14
CA ARG A 49 43.22 23.96 15.32
C ARG A 49 42.89 22.54 14.89
N ARG A 50 43.63 21.58 15.46
CA ARG A 50 43.30 20.16 15.40
C ARG A 50 42.45 19.81 16.62
N LEU A 51 41.45 18.96 16.43
CA LEU A 51 40.86 18.13 17.48
C LEU A 51 40.93 16.67 17.01
N PRO A 52 40.97 15.69 17.94
CA PRO A 52 41.41 14.33 17.61
C PRO A 52 40.32 13.49 16.97
N ILE A 53 40.73 12.60 16.06
CA ILE A 53 39.93 11.52 15.50
C ILE A 53 40.41 10.23 16.16
N TYR A 54 39.50 9.46 16.76
CA TYR A 54 39.74 8.05 17.05
C TYR A 54 39.47 7.24 15.78
N THR A 55 40.37 6.33 15.44
CA THR A 55 40.29 5.49 14.24
C THR A 55 40.28 4.03 14.61
N GLU A 56 39.36 3.26 14.01
CA GLU A 56 39.59 1.84 13.77
C GLU A 56 39.44 1.56 12.26
N ASN A 57 40.47 0.93 11.69
CA ASN A 57 40.47 0.19 10.42
C ASN A 57 40.11 0.94 9.12
N GLY A 58 41.05 1.77 8.64
CA GLY A 58 41.12 2.19 7.23
C GLY A 58 42.31 3.12 6.96
N GLN A 59 42.98 2.97 5.81
CA GLN A 59 44.05 3.88 5.38
C GLN A 59 43.60 4.75 4.21
N TRP A 60 43.86 6.05 4.33
CA TRP A 60 43.67 7.03 3.26
C TRP A 60 44.94 7.15 2.44
N GLN A 61 44.82 7.10 1.11
CA GLN A 61 45.90 7.43 0.19
C GLN A 61 45.60 8.73 -0.56
N THR A 62 46.67 9.44 -0.96
CA THR A 62 46.59 10.69 -1.73
C THR A 62 47.11 10.45 -3.13
N TYR A 63 46.37 10.93 -4.13
CA TYR A 63 46.81 10.89 -5.52
C TYR A 63 46.62 12.27 -6.18
N PRO A 64 47.49 12.66 -7.12
CA PRO A 64 47.32 13.91 -7.85
C PRO A 64 46.12 13.81 -8.80
N CYS A 65 45.19 14.76 -8.67
CA CYS A 65 44.06 14.95 -9.56
C CYS A 65 44.16 16.32 -10.24
N TYR A 66 43.70 16.41 -11.49
CA TYR A 66 43.72 17.63 -12.28
C TYR A 66 42.30 18.13 -12.49
N GLY A 67 41.99 19.30 -11.92
CA GLY A 67 40.78 20.05 -12.27
C GLY A 67 41.03 20.99 -13.45
N ASP A 68 39.96 21.33 -14.16
CA ASP A 68 40.02 22.33 -15.25
C ASP A 68 40.56 23.67 -14.72
N GLY A 69 41.69 24.09 -15.29
CA GLY A 69 42.49 25.22 -14.78
C GLY A 69 43.95 24.87 -14.45
N GLY A 70 44.32 23.58 -14.45
CA GLY A 70 45.74 23.15 -14.47
C GLY A 70 46.50 23.27 -13.14
N SER A 71 45.85 23.69 -12.05
CA SER A 71 46.40 23.59 -10.71
C SER A 71 46.37 22.13 -10.22
N ARG A 72 47.51 21.59 -9.76
CA ARG A 72 47.54 20.27 -9.11
C ARG A 72 46.74 20.31 -7.81
N GLN A 73 45.73 19.44 -7.71
CA GLN A 73 45.03 19.16 -6.45
C GLN A 73 45.36 17.73 -6.00
N TYR A 74 45.20 17.45 -4.72
CA TYR A 74 45.35 16.11 -4.16
C TYR A 74 43.98 15.63 -3.68
N CYS A 75 43.50 14.58 -4.31
CA CYS A 75 42.24 13.94 -3.97
C CYS A 75 42.51 12.81 -2.96
N TRP A 76 41.56 12.59 -2.06
CA TRP A 76 41.61 11.54 -1.04
C TRP A 76 40.58 10.47 -1.38
N SER A 77 40.99 9.20 -1.39
CA SER A 77 40.07 8.07 -1.46
C SER A 77 40.36 7.06 -0.35
N TRP A 78 39.27 6.46 0.15
CA TRP A 78 39.30 5.36 1.10
C TRP A 78 39.12 4.07 0.30
N GLN A 79 39.95 3.05 0.57
CA GLN A 79 39.84 1.74 -0.08
C GLN A 79 39.84 0.61 0.96
N PRO A 80 38.82 -0.28 0.95
CA PRO A 80 38.93 -1.62 1.50
C PRO A 80 39.67 -2.54 0.51
N ASN A 81 40.24 -3.65 0.99
CA ASN A 81 41.10 -4.52 0.19
C ASN A 81 40.35 -5.29 -0.93
N GLN A 82 40.72 -4.99 -2.19
CA GLN A 82 40.81 -5.81 -3.43
C GLN A 82 39.87 -7.05 -3.63
N ALA A 83 39.30 -7.34 -4.81
CA ALA A 83 39.46 -6.84 -6.20
C ALA A 83 38.10 -7.00 -6.99
N HIS A 84 37.94 -6.86 -8.33
CA HIS A 84 38.87 -6.66 -9.46
C HIS A 84 38.15 -6.01 -10.68
N ASN A 85 38.90 -5.24 -11.50
CA ASN A 85 38.70 -4.88 -12.92
C ASN A 85 37.29 -4.79 -13.56
N SER A 86 36.90 -3.57 -13.96
CA SER A 86 36.91 -3.18 -15.39
C SER A 86 36.85 -1.64 -15.58
N GLN A 87 37.20 -1.13 -16.77
CA GLN A 87 37.35 0.29 -17.11
C GLN A 87 36.10 0.86 -17.84
N PRO A 88 35.90 2.20 -17.88
CA PRO A 88 34.57 2.79 -18.03
C PRO A 88 34.12 3.03 -19.48
N LYS A 89 32.79 3.18 -19.65
CA LYS A 89 32.16 3.85 -20.80
C LYS A 89 31.27 5.00 -20.32
N SER A 90 31.06 5.97 -21.21
CA SER A 90 30.61 7.32 -20.90
C SER A 90 29.14 7.60 -21.30
N TYR A 91 28.45 8.36 -20.45
CA TYR A 91 27.27 9.22 -20.71
C TYR A 91 26.02 8.67 -21.42
N GLY A 92 24.88 8.89 -20.77
CA GLY A 92 23.51 8.81 -21.27
C GLY A 92 22.56 9.14 -20.12
N ASP A 93 21.64 10.09 -20.31
CA ASP A 93 20.83 10.69 -19.24
C ASP A 93 19.59 9.85 -18.84
N ASP A 94 18.89 10.33 -17.79
CA ASP A 94 17.51 9.99 -17.38
C ASP A 94 17.20 8.60 -16.76
N ALA A 95 17.37 8.48 -15.43
CA ALA A 95 16.47 7.72 -14.55
C ALA A 95 16.65 8.12 -13.07
N TRP A 96 15.63 8.67 -12.42
CA TRP A 96 15.60 8.82 -10.95
C TRP A 96 14.84 7.66 -10.32
N ALA A 97 15.56 6.59 -10.01
CA ALA A 97 15.11 5.54 -9.11
C ALA A 97 16.04 5.49 -7.88
N THR A 98 15.43 5.52 -6.70
CA THR A 98 15.91 5.09 -5.37
C THR A 98 17.41 4.89 -5.15
N ASN A 99 17.94 5.60 -4.16
CA ASN A 99 18.99 5.08 -3.27
C ASN A 99 18.77 5.64 -1.85
N ASP A 100 18.55 4.76 -0.89
CA ASP A 100 19.14 4.86 0.45
C ASP A 100 19.14 3.46 1.08
N ASP A 101 20.30 3.08 1.64
CA ASP A 101 20.60 1.71 2.06
C ASP A 101 19.91 1.32 3.38
N ALA A 102 19.25 0.16 3.41
CA ALA A 102 18.88 -0.52 4.64
C ALA A 102 18.85 -2.05 4.43
N GLY A 103 20.03 -2.67 4.35
CA GLY A 103 20.15 -4.13 4.35
C GLY A 103 19.72 -4.71 5.70
N TRP A 104 18.63 -5.48 5.71
CA TRP A 104 18.23 -6.34 6.83
C TRP A 104 18.42 -7.80 6.45
N SER A 105 19.46 -8.42 7.02
CA SER A 105 19.75 -9.84 6.87
C SER A 105 18.73 -10.69 7.65
N HIS A 106 18.37 -11.83 7.08
CA HIS A 106 17.65 -12.90 7.77
C HIS A 106 18.27 -13.21 9.15
N TYR A 107 17.39 -13.41 10.14
CA TYR A 107 17.70 -14.12 11.38
C TYR A 107 16.65 -15.21 11.58
N ASP A 108 17.03 -16.44 11.24
CA ASP A 108 16.41 -17.65 11.77
C ASP A 108 17.09 -18.05 13.10
N ASP A 109 16.64 -19.17 13.65
CA ASP A 109 17.18 -19.92 14.81
C ASP A 109 16.93 -19.36 16.22
N PHE A 110 15.85 -19.86 16.83
CA PHE A 110 15.87 -20.31 18.24
C PHE A 110 14.84 -21.41 18.49
N TYR A 111 15.23 -22.69 18.35
CA TYR A 111 14.77 -23.78 19.21
C TYR A 111 15.66 -25.02 19.07
N HIS A 112 16.60 -25.19 20.01
CA HIS A 112 17.32 -26.45 20.23
C HIS A 112 16.72 -27.21 21.41
N ASN A 113 16.50 -28.52 21.24
CA ASN A 113 16.86 -29.59 22.17
C ASN A 113 16.60 -30.92 21.43
N ASN A 114 17.66 -31.63 21.07
CA ASN A 114 18.15 -32.81 21.78
C ASN A 114 17.24 -34.04 21.57
N ASP A 115 17.67 -34.92 20.68
CA ASP A 115 17.91 -36.33 21.06
C ASP A 115 19.09 -36.88 20.25
N ASP A 116 19.76 -37.86 20.82
CA ASP A 116 21.09 -38.36 20.47
C ASP A 116 21.04 -39.82 19.98
N GLY A 117 21.90 -40.16 19.01
CA GLY A 117 22.17 -41.57 18.69
C GLY A 117 22.63 -41.84 17.25
N THR A 118 23.82 -42.43 17.14
CA THR A 118 24.29 -43.40 16.10
C THR A 118 23.99 -43.07 14.63
N ASP A 119 24.96 -42.76 13.77
CA ASP A 119 26.19 -43.53 13.44
C ASP A 119 25.94 -45.00 13.06
N ASP A 120 25.41 -45.20 11.86
CA ASP A 120 25.62 -46.40 11.04
C ASP A 120 25.77 -46.04 9.54
N GLY A 121 26.99 -45.69 9.14
CA GLY A 121 27.27 -45.46 7.72
C GLY A 121 27.16 -46.74 6.88
N TYR A 122 26.49 -46.66 5.73
CA TYR A 122 26.65 -47.62 4.64
C TYR A 122 26.22 -47.06 3.27
N HIS A 123 26.91 -47.56 2.24
CA HIS A 123 26.61 -47.49 0.80
C HIS A 123 26.74 -46.14 0.07
N ASP A 124 27.93 -45.97 -0.53
CA ASP A 124 28.03 -45.60 -1.94
C ASP A 124 27.05 -46.48 -2.76
N ASP A 125 26.11 -45.86 -3.45
CA ASP A 125 25.39 -46.44 -4.58
C ASP A 125 25.46 -45.46 -5.76
N ASP A 126 26.10 -45.91 -6.85
CA ASP A 126 26.27 -45.16 -8.09
C ASP A 126 24.90 -44.84 -8.74
N TYR A 127 24.38 -43.63 -8.50
CA TYR A 127 23.33 -43.08 -9.36
C TYR A 127 23.97 -42.58 -10.67
N PRO A 128 23.60 -43.14 -11.84
CA PRO A 128 24.05 -42.58 -13.10
C PRO A 128 23.44 -41.19 -13.26
N THR A 129 24.30 -40.20 -13.50
CA THR A 129 23.91 -38.85 -13.87
C THR A 129 23.25 -38.90 -15.25
N ASP A 130 21.91 -38.91 -15.27
CA ASP A 130 21.11 -38.78 -16.49
C ASP A 130 21.12 -37.31 -16.95
N ASP A 131 22.31 -36.84 -17.36
CA ASP A 131 22.57 -35.49 -17.87
C ASP A 131 22.01 -35.28 -19.30
N ASN A 132 21.10 -36.15 -19.76
CA ASN A 132 20.32 -35.95 -20.98
C ASN A 132 19.01 -35.22 -20.68
N HIS A 133 19.11 -34.03 -20.08
CA HIS A 133 18.15 -32.99 -20.42
C HIS A 133 18.46 -32.55 -21.85
N ASP A 134 17.72 -33.10 -22.82
CA ASP A 134 17.70 -32.58 -24.19
C ASP A 134 17.41 -31.08 -24.12
N ASP A 135 18.41 -30.27 -24.49
CA ASP A 135 18.29 -28.84 -24.72
C ASP A 135 17.45 -28.60 -25.98
N ASP A 136 16.17 -28.99 -25.93
CA ASP A 136 15.13 -28.59 -26.88
C ASP A 136 14.91 -27.07 -26.71
N VAL A 137 15.84 -26.31 -27.29
CA VAL A 137 15.76 -24.85 -27.44
C VAL A 137 14.58 -24.57 -28.36
N PHE A 138 13.40 -24.49 -27.76
CA PHE A 138 12.16 -24.25 -28.47
C PHE A 138 12.18 -22.84 -29.04
N VAL A 139 12.52 -22.73 -30.33
CA VAL A 139 12.64 -21.45 -31.02
C VAL A 139 11.27 -20.78 -31.06
N PHE A 140 11.11 -19.75 -30.24
CA PHE A 140 9.91 -18.92 -30.18
C PHE A 140 9.53 -18.43 -31.59
N GLN A 141 8.34 -18.84 -32.03
CA GLN A 141 7.67 -18.29 -33.20
C GLN A 141 6.60 -17.33 -32.68
N PRO A 142 6.83 -15.99 -32.69
CA PRO A 142 5.80 -15.04 -32.25
C PRO A 142 4.53 -15.26 -33.08
N VAL A 143 3.38 -15.25 -32.40
CA VAL A 143 2.07 -15.29 -33.07
C VAL A 143 2.02 -14.09 -34.02
N PRO A 144 1.85 -14.30 -35.35
CA PRO A 144 1.86 -13.18 -36.29
C PRO A 144 0.81 -12.15 -35.91
N GLU A 145 1.17 -10.87 -35.98
CA GLU A 145 0.33 -9.76 -35.52
C GLU A 145 -1.08 -9.74 -36.18
N ALA A 146 -1.19 -10.23 -37.42
CA ALA A 146 -2.45 -10.44 -38.13
C ALA A 146 -3.37 -11.54 -37.54
N GLN A 147 -2.86 -12.38 -36.64
CA GLN A 147 -3.62 -13.37 -35.86
C GLN A 147 -3.96 -12.86 -34.45
N ILE A 148 -3.30 -11.78 -34.00
CA ILE A 148 -3.66 -11.06 -32.78
C ILE A 148 -4.88 -10.18 -33.10
N ILE A 149 -6.06 -10.82 -33.12
CA ILE A 149 -7.32 -10.10 -33.32
C ILE A 149 -7.60 -9.27 -32.06
N SER A 150 -7.35 -7.96 -32.16
CA SER A 150 -7.89 -6.97 -31.23
C SER A 150 -9.39 -7.20 -31.06
N THR A 151 -9.87 -7.28 -29.81
CA THR A 151 -11.30 -7.06 -29.59
C THR A 151 -11.54 -5.57 -29.89
N PRO A 152 -12.45 -5.20 -30.81
CA PRO A 152 -12.65 -3.79 -31.16
C PRO A 152 -13.04 -2.93 -29.93
N ASN A 153 -13.57 -3.59 -28.89
CA ASN A 153 -14.11 -3.00 -27.67
C ASN A 153 -13.51 -3.67 -26.40
N GLY A 154 -12.20 -3.96 -26.37
CA GLY A 154 -11.38 -4.34 -25.19
C GLY A 154 -12.11 -4.77 -23.89
N GLY A 155 -12.76 -5.94 -23.88
CA GLY A 155 -13.61 -6.38 -22.76
C GLY A 155 -13.22 -7.73 -22.15
N TYR A 156 -13.18 -7.80 -20.82
CA TYR A 156 -12.78 -8.98 -20.04
C TYR A 156 -13.80 -10.14 -20.13
N GLY A 157 -13.56 -11.09 -21.03
CA GLY A 157 -14.21 -12.42 -21.01
C GLY A 157 -15.73 -12.44 -21.21
N GLY A 158 -16.32 -11.39 -21.80
CA GLY A 158 -17.77 -11.24 -21.96
C GLY A 158 -18.42 -12.23 -22.94
N GLN A 159 -18.60 -13.49 -22.55
CA GLN A 159 -19.48 -14.42 -23.27
C GLN A 159 -20.92 -13.88 -23.24
N ARG A 160 -21.51 -13.69 -24.43
CA ARG A 160 -22.93 -13.33 -24.58
C ARG A 160 -23.81 -14.48 -24.07
N GLY A 161 -24.83 -14.15 -23.27
CA GLY A 161 -25.79 -15.13 -22.75
C GLY A 161 -25.64 -15.49 -21.27
N ARG A 162 -24.64 -14.96 -20.55
CA ARG A 162 -24.59 -15.06 -19.08
C ARG A 162 -25.74 -14.27 -18.44
N SER A 163 -26.42 -14.85 -17.46
CA SER A 163 -27.34 -14.09 -16.61
C SER A 163 -26.55 -13.12 -15.71
N LEU A 164 -27.18 -12.04 -15.26
CA LEU A 164 -26.54 -11.09 -14.34
C LEU A 164 -25.96 -11.78 -13.10
N SER A 165 -26.71 -12.71 -12.51
CA SER A 165 -26.31 -13.50 -11.33
C SER A 165 -25.02 -14.33 -11.53
N GLN A 166 -24.63 -14.60 -12.77
CA GLN A 166 -23.38 -15.30 -13.13
C GLN A 166 -22.17 -14.38 -13.28
N ILE A 167 -22.34 -13.06 -13.23
CA ILE A 167 -21.21 -12.13 -13.32
C ILE A 167 -20.37 -12.20 -12.04
N ARG A 168 -19.08 -12.45 -12.24
CA ARG A 168 -18.01 -12.43 -11.23
C ARG A 168 -16.84 -11.64 -11.78
N PHE A 169 -15.84 -11.38 -10.94
CA PHE A 169 -14.57 -10.81 -11.35
C PHE A 169 -13.92 -11.62 -12.50
N ASN A 170 -13.51 -10.93 -13.55
CA ASN A 170 -12.96 -11.50 -14.79
C ASN A 170 -11.72 -10.75 -15.32
N LYS A 171 -11.24 -9.71 -14.63
CA LYS A 171 -10.07 -8.91 -15.00
C LYS A 171 -8.75 -9.62 -14.63
N CYS A 172 -8.43 -10.69 -15.36
CA CYS A 172 -7.20 -11.47 -15.19
C CYS A 172 -6.51 -11.70 -16.56
N PRO A 173 -5.82 -10.69 -17.13
CA PRO A 173 -5.11 -10.84 -18.39
C PRO A 173 -3.90 -11.81 -18.27
N PRO A 174 -3.44 -12.44 -19.36
CA PRO A 174 -2.22 -13.24 -19.39
C PRO A 174 -1.00 -12.49 -18.89
N VAL A 175 -0.04 -13.22 -18.33
CA VAL A 175 1.37 -12.83 -18.37
C VAL A 175 1.82 -12.87 -19.83
N ILE A 176 2.41 -11.77 -20.31
CA ILE A 176 2.93 -11.64 -21.69
C ILE A 176 4.45 -11.50 -21.67
N ASP A 177 5.12 -12.11 -22.66
CA ASP A 177 6.57 -12.04 -22.81
C ASP A 177 7.03 -10.57 -22.92
N GLY A 178 8.00 -10.17 -22.08
CA GLY A 178 8.50 -8.80 -22.02
C GLY A 178 7.86 -7.90 -20.97
N HIS A 179 6.88 -8.38 -20.20
CA HIS A 179 6.62 -7.77 -18.88
C HIS A 179 7.86 -8.00 -17.99
N GLU A 180 8.38 -6.97 -17.32
CA GLU A 180 9.59 -7.05 -16.48
C GLU A 180 9.36 -7.77 -15.13
N THR A 181 8.73 -8.95 -15.17
CA THR A 181 8.76 -9.90 -14.06
C THR A 181 10.08 -10.65 -14.14
N SER A 182 10.92 -10.54 -13.10
CA SER A 182 12.27 -11.15 -13.03
C SER A 182 12.31 -12.68 -12.96
N GLY A 183 11.19 -13.36 -13.24
CA GLY A 183 11.04 -14.81 -13.21
C GLY A 183 11.02 -15.43 -14.61
N TRP A 184 12.03 -16.24 -14.90
CA TRP A 184 12.10 -17.03 -16.14
C TRP A 184 11.05 -18.14 -16.18
N ARG A 185 10.65 -18.53 -17.40
CA ARG A 185 9.71 -19.61 -17.77
C ARG A 185 8.21 -19.26 -17.66
N TYR A 186 7.74 -18.46 -18.60
CA TYR A 186 6.44 -18.72 -19.21
C TYR A 186 6.63 -19.13 -20.67
N GLN A 187 5.85 -20.11 -21.13
CA GLN A 187 5.60 -20.34 -22.55
C GLN A 187 4.11 -20.06 -22.75
N PRO A 188 3.71 -19.14 -23.65
CA PRO A 188 2.31 -18.83 -23.87
C PRO A 188 1.48 -20.09 -24.18
N SER A 189 0.51 -20.41 -23.31
CA SER A 189 -0.37 -21.54 -23.57
C SER A 189 -1.20 -21.28 -24.84
N ARG A 190 -1.50 -22.33 -25.61
CA ARG A 190 -2.35 -22.22 -26.81
C ARG A 190 -3.80 -21.86 -26.48
N ASP A 191 -4.16 -21.84 -25.19
CA ASP A 191 -5.52 -21.65 -24.72
C ASP A 191 -5.91 -20.19 -24.55
N TYR A 192 -5.03 -19.23 -24.84
CA TYR A 192 -5.43 -17.83 -24.93
C TYR A 192 -6.18 -17.52 -26.24
N LEU A 193 -7.33 -16.86 -26.10
CA LEU A 193 -8.05 -16.24 -27.21
C LEU A 193 -8.33 -14.78 -26.87
N HIS A 194 -7.91 -13.85 -27.72
CA HIS A 194 -8.08 -12.41 -27.50
C HIS A 194 -7.56 -11.91 -26.14
N GLY A 195 -6.46 -12.50 -25.63
CA GLY A 195 -5.91 -12.15 -24.32
C GLY A 195 -6.72 -12.70 -23.13
N VAL A 196 -7.48 -13.78 -23.31
CA VAL A 196 -8.28 -14.43 -22.27
C VAL A 196 -8.05 -15.94 -22.28
N HIS A 197 -7.72 -16.55 -21.13
CA HIS A 197 -7.49 -17.99 -21.01
C HIS A 197 -8.81 -18.78 -21.15
N ARG A 198 -9.04 -19.41 -22.31
CA ARG A 198 -10.30 -20.07 -22.68
C ARG A 198 -10.81 -21.09 -21.66
N ALA A 199 -9.90 -21.80 -20.98
CA ALA A 199 -10.27 -22.88 -20.06
C ALA A 199 -10.65 -22.38 -18.65
N ILE A 200 -10.48 -21.08 -18.36
CA ILE A 200 -10.73 -20.50 -17.02
C ILE A 200 -11.74 -19.38 -17.08
N PHE A 201 -11.76 -18.62 -18.19
CA PHE A 201 -12.62 -17.46 -18.33
C PHE A 201 -13.80 -17.70 -19.28
N PRO A 202 -14.99 -17.16 -18.95
CA PRO A 202 -15.26 -16.35 -17.77
C PRO A 202 -15.32 -17.16 -16.47
N LEU A 203 -14.83 -16.58 -15.37
CA LEU A 203 -15.12 -17.06 -14.02
C LEU A 203 -16.62 -16.87 -13.73
N LEU A 204 -17.21 -17.90 -13.13
CA LEU A 204 -18.62 -18.09 -12.80
C LEU A 204 -18.79 -18.29 -11.29
N PRO A 205 -20.03 -18.27 -10.73
CA PRO A 205 -20.25 -18.49 -9.30
C PRO A 205 -19.70 -19.82 -8.77
N ILE A 206 -19.68 -20.87 -9.60
CA ILE A 206 -19.17 -22.22 -9.26
C ILE A 206 -17.64 -22.28 -9.20
N ASP A 207 -16.96 -21.23 -9.66
CA ASP A 207 -15.50 -21.15 -9.65
C ASP A 207 -14.93 -20.54 -8.37
N TYR A 208 -15.82 -20.18 -7.43
CA TYR A 208 -15.53 -19.58 -6.14
C TYR A 208 -16.00 -20.52 -5.00
N PRO A 209 -15.20 -20.74 -3.94
CA PRO A 209 -13.86 -20.19 -3.74
C PRO A 209 -12.83 -20.71 -4.74
N VAL A 210 -11.87 -19.86 -5.11
CA VAL A 210 -10.81 -20.21 -6.06
C VAL A 210 -9.80 -21.15 -5.39
N ASP A 211 -9.70 -22.38 -5.90
CA ASP A 211 -8.82 -23.43 -5.37
C ASP A 211 -8.13 -24.26 -6.47
N GLY A 212 -7.39 -25.29 -6.06
CA GLY A 212 -6.89 -26.36 -6.92
C GLY A 212 -6.10 -25.89 -8.15
N GLU A 213 -6.45 -26.43 -9.31
CA GLU A 213 -5.83 -26.08 -10.60
C GLU A 213 -6.11 -24.62 -10.96
N LYS A 214 -7.33 -24.13 -10.71
CA LYS A 214 -7.76 -22.78 -11.09
C LYS A 214 -6.94 -21.71 -10.35
N ALA A 215 -6.75 -21.89 -9.05
CA ALA A 215 -5.86 -21.04 -8.27
C ALA A 215 -4.43 -21.09 -8.79
N ARG A 216 -3.92 -22.27 -9.17
CA ARG A 216 -2.57 -22.44 -9.71
C ARG A 216 -2.37 -21.70 -11.03
N THR A 217 -3.32 -21.81 -11.97
CA THR A 217 -3.21 -21.11 -13.25
C THR A 217 -3.37 -19.60 -13.10
N LEU A 218 -4.28 -19.12 -12.23
CA LEU A 218 -4.37 -17.70 -11.91
C LEU A 218 -3.04 -17.16 -11.36
N LYS A 219 -2.41 -17.89 -10.41
CA LYS A 219 -1.10 -17.57 -9.83
C LYS A 219 0.06 -17.53 -10.84
N ARG A 220 0.03 -18.36 -11.88
CA ARG A 220 1.21 -18.63 -12.73
C ARG A 220 1.12 -18.08 -14.15
N GLU A 221 -0.09 -17.86 -14.66
CA GLU A 221 -0.32 -17.59 -16.08
C GLU A 221 -1.06 -16.27 -16.32
N THR A 222 -1.58 -15.64 -15.27
CA THR A 222 -2.29 -14.35 -15.35
C THR A 222 -1.65 -13.31 -14.45
N LEU A 223 -1.89 -12.02 -14.75
CA LEU A 223 -1.50 -10.90 -13.89
C LEU A 223 -2.44 -10.74 -12.68
N ALA A 224 -2.98 -11.81 -12.12
CA ALA A 224 -3.92 -11.76 -11.00
C ALA A 224 -3.20 -11.44 -9.68
N ASP A 225 -3.60 -10.35 -9.00
CA ASP A 225 -2.90 -9.90 -7.79
C ASP A 225 -3.20 -10.82 -6.59
N SER A 226 -2.13 -11.30 -5.94
CA SER A 226 -2.14 -12.04 -4.66
C SER A 226 -3.30 -13.03 -4.52
N VAL A 227 -3.33 -14.05 -5.39
CA VAL A 227 -4.31 -15.14 -5.38
C VAL A 227 -4.18 -15.98 -4.10
N MET A 228 -4.86 -15.58 -3.02
CA MET A 228 -4.80 -16.31 -1.75
C MET A 228 -5.77 -17.49 -1.73
N THR A 229 -5.37 -18.56 -1.04
CA THR A 229 -6.14 -19.81 -0.88
C THR A 229 -6.09 -20.25 0.59
N ALA A 230 -7.05 -21.04 1.07
CA ALA A 230 -7.13 -21.43 2.49
C ALA A 230 -5.87 -22.09 3.10
N ASN A 231 -4.98 -22.64 2.26
CA ASN A 231 -3.72 -23.25 2.69
C ASN A 231 -2.50 -22.30 2.59
N ASP A 232 -2.71 -20.98 2.43
CA ASP A 232 -1.61 -20.03 2.32
C ASP A 232 -0.95 -19.77 3.68
N TYR A 233 0.39 -19.72 3.70
CA TYR A 233 1.18 -19.69 4.94
C TYR A 233 1.05 -18.35 5.69
N GLN A 234 0.73 -17.27 4.98
CA GLN A 234 0.53 -15.94 5.58
C GLN A 234 -0.82 -15.78 6.30
N LEU A 235 -1.70 -16.80 6.26
CA LEU A 235 -3.01 -16.74 6.93
C LEU A 235 -2.94 -17.05 8.42
N HIS A 236 -1.88 -17.72 8.90
CA HIS A 236 -1.70 -18.08 10.32
C HIS A 236 -2.94 -18.76 10.95
N GLY A 237 -3.62 -19.62 10.17
CA GLY A 237 -4.84 -20.34 10.59
C GLY A 237 -6.17 -19.62 10.34
N ALA A 238 -6.16 -18.38 9.83
CA ALA A 238 -7.37 -17.68 9.40
C ALA A 238 -8.08 -18.42 8.26
N THR A 239 -9.39 -18.62 8.37
CA THR A 239 -10.23 -19.16 7.29
C THR A 239 -11.14 -18.08 6.71
N ALA A 240 -11.70 -18.29 5.52
CA ALA A 240 -12.63 -17.32 4.94
C ALA A 240 -13.94 -17.27 5.73
N GLU A 241 -14.42 -18.44 6.17
CA GLU A 241 -15.66 -18.65 6.90
C GLU A 241 -15.69 -17.88 8.22
N GLN A 242 -14.55 -17.77 8.91
CA GLN A 242 -14.38 -16.99 10.14
C GLN A 242 -14.81 -15.52 9.95
N TYR A 243 -14.47 -14.91 8.82
CA TYR A 243 -14.72 -13.49 8.57
C TYR A 243 -15.96 -13.23 7.72
N THR A 244 -16.33 -14.12 6.81
CA THR A 244 -17.58 -13.97 6.02
C THR A 244 -18.85 -14.13 6.84
N ALA A 245 -18.79 -14.78 8.01
CA ALA A 245 -19.94 -14.92 8.92
C ALA A 245 -20.30 -13.60 9.63
N GLU A 246 -19.30 -12.78 9.95
CA GLU A 246 -19.45 -11.53 10.71
C GLU A 246 -19.57 -10.29 9.80
N LEU A 247 -19.02 -10.35 8.58
CA LEU A 247 -19.11 -9.26 7.61
C LEU A 247 -20.46 -9.26 6.86
N PRO A 248 -21.00 -8.09 6.49
CA PRO A 248 -22.14 -8.01 5.58
C PRO A 248 -21.84 -8.71 4.24
N ALA A 249 -22.65 -9.73 3.91
CA ALA A 249 -22.51 -10.46 2.67
C ALA A 249 -22.67 -9.52 1.45
N PRO A 250 -21.76 -9.57 0.46
CA PRO A 250 -21.82 -8.66 -0.69
C PRO A 250 -22.98 -9.01 -1.62
N VAL A 251 -23.54 -7.98 -2.25
CA VAL A 251 -24.50 -8.12 -3.34
C VAL A 251 -23.80 -8.15 -4.69
N PHE A 252 -24.23 -9.06 -5.56
CA PHE A 252 -23.73 -9.26 -6.93
C PHE A 252 -24.70 -8.68 -7.97
N PRO A 253 -24.28 -8.50 -9.24
CA PRO A 253 -25.22 -8.16 -10.31
C PRO A 253 -26.39 -9.14 -10.37
N GLY A 254 -27.62 -8.62 -10.37
CA GLY A 254 -28.85 -9.41 -10.29
C GLY A 254 -29.44 -9.55 -8.89
N ASP A 255 -28.67 -9.28 -7.82
CA ASP A 255 -29.18 -9.28 -6.45
C ASP A 255 -29.93 -7.98 -6.12
N LYS A 256 -30.86 -8.07 -5.16
CA LYS A 256 -31.61 -6.91 -4.66
C LYS A 256 -30.65 -5.94 -3.96
N GLY A 257 -30.51 -4.74 -4.52
CA GLY A 257 -29.70 -3.67 -3.95
C GLY A 257 -28.44 -3.35 -4.76
N PHE A 258 -27.93 -4.28 -5.58
CA PHE A 258 -26.69 -4.07 -6.35
C PHE A 258 -26.72 -2.81 -7.22
N TRP A 259 -27.85 -2.49 -7.86
CA TRP A 259 -27.96 -1.25 -8.66
C TRP A 259 -27.85 0.05 -7.86
N ARG A 260 -28.06 0.03 -6.54
CA ARG A 260 -27.77 1.17 -5.66
C ARG A 260 -26.27 1.36 -5.50
N GLU A 261 -25.54 0.26 -5.27
CA GLU A 261 -24.08 0.25 -5.13
C GLU A 261 -23.40 0.78 -6.39
N LEU A 262 -23.73 0.23 -7.57
CA LEU A 262 -23.15 0.68 -8.85
C LEU A 262 -23.55 2.13 -9.19
N ARG A 263 -24.79 2.53 -8.87
CA ARG A 263 -25.27 3.90 -9.05
C ARG A 263 -24.43 4.91 -8.25
N LYS A 264 -24.17 4.62 -6.97
CA LYS A 264 -23.36 5.50 -6.11
C LYS A 264 -21.97 5.74 -6.72
N VAL A 265 -21.32 4.69 -7.22
CA VAL A 265 -20.02 4.82 -7.91
C VAL A 265 -20.16 5.64 -9.20
N ALA A 266 -21.17 5.39 -10.03
CA ALA A 266 -21.37 6.11 -11.29
C ALA A 266 -21.67 7.60 -11.08
N GLU A 267 -22.47 7.96 -10.07
CA GLU A 267 -22.75 9.34 -9.69
C GLU A 267 -21.47 10.08 -9.25
N VAL A 268 -20.64 9.43 -8.41
CA VAL A 268 -19.34 10.00 -8.01
C VAL A 268 -18.39 10.14 -9.21
N GLN A 269 -18.39 9.20 -10.17
CA GLN A 269 -17.61 9.35 -11.41
C GLN A 269 -18.07 10.56 -12.25
N VAL A 270 -19.37 10.86 -12.30
CA VAL A 270 -19.87 12.07 -12.97
C VAL A 270 -19.39 13.33 -12.24
N ILE A 271 -19.44 13.36 -10.90
CA ILE A 271 -18.98 14.52 -10.11
C ILE A 271 -17.48 14.76 -10.33
N ARG A 272 -16.63 13.71 -10.26
CA ARG A 272 -15.19 13.82 -10.50
C ARG A 272 -14.88 14.33 -11.91
N ARG A 273 -15.45 13.72 -12.96
CA ARG A 273 -15.22 14.14 -14.36
C ARG A 273 -15.63 15.58 -14.65
N ASN A 274 -16.64 16.08 -13.94
CA ASN A 274 -17.09 17.47 -14.03
C ASN A 274 -16.34 18.43 -13.08
N LYS A 275 -15.29 17.97 -12.38
CA LYS A 275 -14.52 18.74 -11.40
C LYS A 275 -15.38 19.35 -10.29
N GLY A 276 -16.35 18.58 -9.81
CA GLY A 276 -17.21 18.97 -8.69
C GLY A 276 -16.42 19.12 -7.38
N ASP A 277 -16.97 19.92 -6.46
CA ASP A 277 -16.38 20.17 -5.14
C ASP A 277 -16.29 18.86 -4.33
N PRO A 278 -15.09 18.45 -3.86
CA PRO A 278 -14.92 17.25 -3.06
C PRO A 278 -15.80 17.17 -1.81
N ASN A 279 -16.17 18.31 -1.22
CA ASN A 279 -17.02 18.36 -0.02
C ASN A 279 -18.48 18.00 -0.31
N THR A 280 -18.87 17.85 -1.58
CA THR A 280 -20.22 17.36 -1.98
C THR A 280 -20.36 15.85 -1.91
N VAL A 281 -19.26 15.10 -1.82
CA VAL A 281 -19.29 13.63 -1.76
C VAL A 281 -18.83 13.08 -0.41
N ASN A 282 -17.90 13.74 0.28
CA ASN A 282 -17.40 13.31 1.59
C ASN A 282 -16.82 14.49 2.41
N ARG A 283 -16.74 14.36 3.74
CA ARG A 283 -15.88 15.18 4.59
C ARG A 283 -14.51 14.51 4.73
N TRP A 284 -13.53 15.11 4.07
CA TRP A 284 -12.13 14.69 4.09
C TRP A 284 -11.42 15.06 5.40
N PRO A 285 -10.33 14.37 5.79
CA PRO A 285 -9.47 14.80 6.91
C PRO A 285 -8.83 16.16 6.62
N ASP A 286 -8.43 16.88 7.66
CA ASP A 286 -7.74 18.18 7.55
C ASP A 286 -6.45 18.09 6.71
N LEU A 287 -5.78 16.94 6.72
CA LEU A 287 -4.59 16.65 5.89
C LEU A 287 -4.83 16.76 4.39
N TRP A 288 -6.07 16.65 3.92
CA TRP A 288 -6.43 16.69 2.50
C TRP A 288 -7.13 18.01 2.12
N GLU A 289 -7.03 19.04 2.96
CA GLU A 289 -7.58 20.37 2.67
C GLU A 289 -6.99 20.93 1.36
N GLY A 290 -7.87 21.34 0.44
CA GLY A 290 -7.49 21.92 -0.85
C GLY A 290 -7.20 20.91 -1.99
N HIS A 291 -7.20 19.60 -1.72
CA HIS A 291 -7.15 18.60 -2.79
C HIS A 291 -8.45 18.57 -3.60
N ASP A 292 -8.36 18.38 -4.92
CA ASP A 292 -9.52 18.06 -5.77
C ASP A 292 -9.79 16.55 -5.84
N LEU A 293 -10.88 16.15 -6.51
CA LEU A 293 -11.28 14.75 -6.60
C LEU A 293 -10.31 13.87 -7.41
N ASP A 294 -9.50 14.43 -8.32
CA ASP A 294 -8.49 13.64 -9.04
C ASP A 294 -7.22 13.47 -8.16
N MET A 295 -6.79 14.52 -7.45
CA MET A 295 -5.72 14.43 -6.44
C MET A 295 -6.04 13.39 -5.35
N ILE A 296 -7.27 13.38 -4.84
CA ILE A 296 -7.75 12.40 -3.86
C ILE A 296 -7.64 10.96 -4.39
N THR A 297 -7.84 10.73 -5.69
CA THR A 297 -7.68 9.39 -6.27
C THR A 297 -6.23 8.97 -6.40
N GLU A 298 -5.33 9.88 -6.77
CA GLU A 298 -3.90 9.55 -6.89
C GLU A 298 -3.24 9.27 -5.53
N LEU A 299 -3.68 9.91 -4.44
CA LEU A 299 -3.20 9.60 -3.07
C LEU A 299 -3.30 8.10 -2.73
N VAL A 300 -4.36 7.44 -3.20
CA VAL A 300 -4.62 6.01 -2.92
C VAL A 300 -4.27 5.10 -4.10
N HIS A 301 -3.77 5.61 -5.23
CA HIS A 301 -3.59 4.81 -6.46
C HIS A 301 -2.44 3.81 -6.32
N GLY A 302 -1.24 4.31 -6.01
CA GLY A 302 -0.01 3.55 -5.81
C GLY A 302 0.59 3.79 -4.42
N GLU A 303 -0.26 3.90 -3.41
CA GLU A 303 0.15 4.19 -2.03
C GLU A 303 1.12 3.12 -1.50
N TYR A 304 2.24 3.53 -0.90
CA TYR A 304 3.02 2.61 -0.07
C TYR A 304 2.20 2.24 1.17
N PRO A 305 2.11 0.96 1.56
CA PRO A 305 1.25 0.51 2.67
C PRO A 305 1.35 1.36 3.93
N ALA A 306 0.19 1.89 4.37
CA ALA A 306 0.01 2.75 5.54
C ALA A 306 0.76 4.10 5.53
N SER A 307 1.15 4.62 4.36
CA SER A 307 1.81 5.92 4.26
C SER A 307 0.87 7.10 4.57
N LEU A 308 -0.42 6.99 4.22
CA LEU A 308 -1.41 8.04 4.55
C LEU A 308 -1.69 8.09 6.05
N GLN A 309 -1.74 6.94 6.72
CA GLN A 309 -1.73 6.86 8.19
C GLN A 309 -0.41 7.40 8.78
N GLN A 310 0.74 7.15 8.14
CA GLN A 310 2.03 7.69 8.57
C GLN A 310 2.08 9.23 8.53
N GLU A 311 1.45 9.88 7.54
CA GLU A 311 1.32 11.35 7.52
C GLU A 311 0.48 11.88 8.70
N LEU A 312 -0.62 11.19 9.06
CA LEU A 312 -1.36 11.51 10.28
C LEU A 312 -0.49 11.35 11.54
N LEU A 313 0.25 10.26 11.67
CA LEU A 313 1.13 10.04 12.82
C LEU A 313 2.16 11.17 12.95
N LYS A 314 2.79 11.63 11.85
CA LYS A 314 3.71 12.79 11.86
C LYS A 314 3.04 14.07 12.38
N GLN A 315 1.79 14.33 12.01
CA GLN A 315 1.04 15.47 12.54
C GLN A 315 0.78 15.31 14.04
N LEU A 316 0.32 14.13 14.48
CA LEU A 316 0.02 13.86 15.89
C LEU A 316 1.25 13.92 16.80
N PHE A 317 2.44 13.52 16.32
CA PHE A 317 3.71 13.76 17.01
C PHE A 317 4.04 15.25 17.13
N SER A 318 3.80 16.03 16.07
CA SER A 318 4.01 17.48 16.07
C SER A 318 3.08 18.22 17.04
N ASP A 319 1.87 17.70 17.25
CA ASP A 319 0.89 18.19 18.24
C ASP A 319 1.22 17.77 19.69
N GLY A 320 2.14 16.80 19.89
CA GLY A 320 2.59 16.36 21.20
C GLY A 320 1.74 15.26 21.84
N VAL A 321 1.48 14.17 21.11
CA VAL A 321 0.77 12.98 21.61
C VAL A 321 1.42 12.33 22.85
N GLU A 322 0.62 11.93 23.84
CA GLU A 322 1.08 11.22 25.05
C GLU A 322 0.76 9.71 24.98
N LEU A 323 1.65 8.85 25.48
CA LEU A 323 1.39 7.41 25.58
C LEU A 323 0.30 7.08 26.60
N ASN A 324 -0.51 6.07 26.28
CA ASN A 324 -1.49 5.53 27.19
C ASN A 324 -0.84 4.52 28.16
N TYR A 325 -0.20 5.04 29.21
CA TYR A 325 0.46 4.21 30.23
C TYR A 325 -0.49 3.39 31.12
N ASP A 326 -1.81 3.54 30.96
CA ASP A 326 -2.79 2.68 31.63
C ASP A 326 -2.82 1.27 30.98
N VAL A 327 -2.47 1.19 29.68
CA VAL A 327 -2.38 -0.03 28.86
C VAL A 327 -0.92 -0.40 28.56
N MET A 328 -0.09 0.57 28.17
CA MET A 328 1.29 0.36 27.74
C MET A 328 2.28 0.47 28.90
N PRO A 329 3.29 -0.41 29.01
CA PRO A 329 4.26 -0.33 30.10
C PRO A 329 5.13 0.93 29.99
N PHE A 330 5.28 1.62 31.11
CA PHE A 330 6.21 2.74 31.25
C PHE A 330 7.66 2.26 31.19
N ARG A 331 8.47 2.85 30.30
CA ARG A 331 9.91 2.58 30.19
C ARG A 331 10.76 3.82 30.51
N SER A 332 10.41 5.01 30.02
CA SER A 332 11.07 6.26 30.45
C SER A 332 10.22 7.53 30.24
N VAL A 333 10.72 8.67 30.75
CA VAL A 333 10.09 10.00 30.59
C VAL A 333 10.28 10.59 29.18
N ASN A 334 11.26 10.10 28.41
CA ASN A 334 11.51 10.52 27.04
C ASN A 334 11.76 9.27 26.18
N ASP A 335 10.68 8.69 25.68
CA ASP A 335 10.65 7.29 25.25
C ASP A 335 10.39 7.12 23.75
N TYR A 336 11.29 7.69 22.94
CA TYR A 336 11.28 7.61 21.47
C TYR A 336 11.03 6.19 20.91
N VAL A 337 11.51 5.16 21.63
CA VAL A 337 11.32 3.76 21.23
C VAL A 337 9.89 3.29 21.49
N ALA A 338 9.27 3.73 22.59
CA ALA A 338 7.88 3.42 22.92
C ALA A 338 6.85 4.27 22.16
N THR A 339 7.26 5.44 21.64
CA THR A 339 6.48 6.34 20.77
C THR A 339 6.73 6.08 19.29
N GLU A 340 7.59 6.85 18.62
CA GLU A 340 7.72 6.89 17.16
C GLU A 340 8.06 5.53 16.56
N VAL A 341 9.04 4.83 17.12
CA VAL A 341 9.50 3.52 16.61
C VAL A 341 8.40 2.47 16.75
N ARG A 342 7.73 2.42 17.90
CA ARG A 342 6.62 1.48 18.14
C ARG A 342 5.43 1.77 17.23
N MET A 343 5.02 3.04 17.09
CA MET A 343 3.88 3.39 16.25
C MET A 343 4.13 3.06 14.78
N SER A 344 5.33 3.32 14.28
CA SER A 344 5.73 2.91 12.93
C SER A 344 5.63 1.38 12.75
N ALA A 345 6.06 0.60 13.75
CA ALA A 345 6.02 -0.86 13.70
C ALA A 345 4.59 -1.43 13.80
N ILE A 346 3.70 -0.81 14.59
CA ILE A 346 2.28 -1.20 14.67
C ILE A 346 1.56 -0.84 13.37
N ASN A 347 1.83 0.34 12.80
CA ASN A 347 1.23 0.82 11.56
C ASN A 347 1.50 -0.15 10.39
N THR A 348 2.74 -0.61 10.23
CA THR A 348 3.08 -1.61 9.20
C THR A 348 2.60 -3.02 9.54
N TRP A 349 2.68 -3.44 10.81
CA TRP A 349 2.18 -4.75 11.26
C TRP A 349 0.67 -4.92 11.00
N ALA A 350 -0.13 -3.88 11.19
CA ALA A 350 -1.56 -3.95 10.96
C ALA A 350 -1.85 -4.31 9.49
N VAL A 351 -1.19 -3.66 8.54
CA VAL A 351 -1.40 -3.95 7.11
C VAL A 351 -0.91 -5.34 6.72
N ASP A 352 0.28 -5.73 7.18
CA ASP A 352 0.85 -7.07 6.95
C ASP A 352 -0.08 -8.18 7.46
N THR A 353 -0.67 -8.00 8.65
CA THR A 353 -1.58 -8.96 9.27
C THR A 353 -2.93 -9.07 8.54
N ILE A 354 -3.43 -7.96 7.96
CA ILE A 354 -4.77 -7.88 7.36
C ILE A 354 -4.76 -8.26 5.88
N ALA A 355 -3.67 -7.98 5.15
CA ALA A 355 -3.61 -8.15 3.70
C ALA A 355 -3.89 -9.59 3.23
N PRO A 356 -3.28 -10.65 3.80
CA PRO A 356 -3.54 -12.04 3.39
C PRO A 356 -5.02 -12.43 3.57
N ILE A 357 -5.63 -12.00 4.67
CA ILE A 357 -7.05 -12.28 4.98
C ILE A 357 -7.96 -11.54 3.99
N SER A 358 -7.69 -10.26 3.71
CA SER A 358 -8.44 -9.49 2.70
C SER A 358 -8.36 -10.14 1.31
N PHE A 359 -7.18 -10.61 0.91
CA PHE A 359 -7.01 -11.33 -0.36
C PHE A 359 -7.64 -12.72 -0.37
N LEU A 360 -7.64 -13.45 0.76
CA LEU A 360 -8.38 -14.72 0.87
C LEU A 360 -9.87 -14.49 0.60
N LEU A 361 -10.48 -13.49 1.25
CA LEU A 361 -11.89 -13.16 1.07
C LEU A 361 -12.21 -12.73 -0.38
N LYS A 362 -11.32 -11.96 -1.02
CA LYS A 362 -11.45 -11.61 -2.44
C LYS A 362 -11.57 -12.84 -3.34
N TRP A 363 -10.61 -13.76 -3.23
CA TRP A 363 -10.53 -14.96 -4.06
C TRP A 363 -11.49 -16.07 -3.59
N HIS A 364 -12.05 -15.97 -2.40
CA HIS A 364 -13.18 -16.78 -1.94
C HIS A 364 -14.52 -16.29 -2.54
N THR A 365 -14.71 -14.98 -2.75
CA THR A 365 -16.04 -14.40 -3.04
C THR A 365 -16.26 -13.88 -4.47
N GLY A 366 -15.24 -13.31 -5.11
CA GLY A 366 -15.29 -13.04 -6.56
C GLY A 366 -16.15 -11.88 -7.05
N VAL A 367 -16.40 -10.85 -6.22
CA VAL A 367 -17.22 -9.68 -6.60
C VAL A 367 -16.58 -8.92 -7.78
N PRO A 368 -17.33 -8.68 -8.89
CA PRO A 368 -16.85 -7.97 -10.06
C PRO A 368 -16.61 -6.48 -9.77
N ARG A 369 -15.59 -5.89 -10.39
CA ARG A 369 -15.26 -4.47 -10.23
C ARG A 369 -16.32 -3.57 -10.88
N PRO A 370 -16.48 -2.32 -10.40
CA PRO A 370 -17.45 -1.38 -10.98
C PRO A 370 -17.26 -1.17 -12.49
N GLU A 371 -15.99 -1.09 -12.94
CA GLU A 371 -15.64 -0.94 -14.36
C GLU A 371 -16.13 -2.11 -15.24
N GLU A 372 -16.09 -3.34 -14.74
CA GLU A 372 -16.50 -4.53 -15.51
C GLU A 372 -18.00 -4.49 -15.79
N VAL A 373 -18.79 -4.13 -14.78
CA VAL A 373 -20.25 -4.07 -14.91
C VAL A 373 -20.69 -2.82 -15.70
N ALA A 374 -20.03 -1.68 -15.47
CA ALA A 374 -20.27 -0.46 -16.26
C ALA A 374 -19.95 -0.69 -17.74
N TRP A 375 -18.87 -1.39 -18.07
CA TRP A 375 -18.49 -1.71 -19.46
C TRP A 375 -19.52 -2.62 -20.16
N LEU A 376 -20.10 -3.58 -19.43
CA LEU A 376 -21.15 -4.45 -19.96
C LEU A 376 -22.46 -3.68 -20.22
N ILE A 377 -22.83 -2.73 -19.36
CA ILE A 377 -23.97 -1.81 -19.60
C ILE A 377 -23.69 -0.88 -20.79
N TYR A 378 -22.48 -0.31 -20.86
CA TYR A 378 -22.07 0.58 -21.95
C TYR A 378 -22.13 -0.10 -23.33
N ASN A 379 -21.70 -1.36 -23.42
CA ASN A 379 -21.77 -2.14 -24.66
C ASN A 379 -23.18 -2.73 -24.94
N GLY A 380 -24.20 -2.40 -24.14
CA GLY A 380 -25.56 -2.90 -24.30
C GLY A 380 -25.70 -4.41 -24.10
N VAL A 381 -24.78 -5.04 -23.35
CA VAL A 381 -24.88 -6.46 -22.96
C VAL A 381 -25.98 -6.66 -21.92
N TYR A 382 -26.14 -5.67 -21.03
CA TYR A 382 -27.24 -5.61 -20.06
C TYR A 382 -28.02 -4.29 -20.21
N THR A 383 -29.34 -4.40 -20.08
CA THR A 383 -30.32 -3.37 -20.45
C THR A 383 -31.46 -3.31 -19.43
N GLU A 384 -32.46 -2.46 -19.68
CA GLU A 384 -33.70 -2.42 -18.89
C GLU A 384 -34.43 -3.78 -18.83
N LYS A 385 -34.30 -4.62 -19.86
CA LYS A 385 -34.88 -5.98 -19.89
C LYS A 385 -34.24 -6.91 -18.87
N ASP A 386 -33.00 -6.63 -18.48
CA ASP A 386 -32.23 -7.34 -17.47
C ASP A 386 -32.44 -6.70 -16.08
N GLY A 387 -33.26 -5.65 -15.99
CA GLY A 387 -33.54 -4.93 -14.74
C GLY A 387 -32.53 -3.83 -14.40
N VAL A 388 -31.63 -3.45 -15.32
CA VAL A 388 -30.75 -2.28 -15.14
C VAL A 388 -31.60 -0.99 -15.20
N PRO A 389 -31.54 -0.09 -14.21
CA PRO A 389 -32.30 1.16 -14.25
C PRO A 389 -31.95 2.07 -15.45
N THR A 390 -32.97 2.59 -16.14
CA THR A 390 -32.85 3.43 -17.35
C THR A 390 -31.90 4.62 -17.18
N ASP A 391 -31.97 5.27 -16.01
CA ASP A 391 -31.16 6.43 -15.67
C ASP A 391 -29.70 6.08 -15.37
N LEU A 392 -29.44 4.89 -14.82
CA LEU A 392 -28.08 4.35 -14.66
C LEU A 392 -27.45 4.00 -16.01
N ILE A 393 -28.23 3.41 -16.93
CA ILE A 393 -27.80 3.18 -18.33
C ILE A 393 -27.42 4.52 -18.97
N GLN A 394 -28.30 5.52 -18.92
CA GLN A 394 -28.04 6.84 -19.52
C GLN A 394 -26.80 7.51 -18.90
N THR A 395 -26.62 7.40 -17.58
CA THR A 395 -25.45 7.93 -16.85
C THR A 395 -24.15 7.31 -17.37
N ILE A 396 -24.11 5.99 -17.54
CA ILE A 396 -22.92 5.27 -18.04
C ILE A 396 -22.69 5.56 -19.54
N GLN A 397 -23.74 5.58 -20.37
CA GLN A 397 -23.63 5.93 -21.79
C GLN A 397 -23.05 7.34 -22.00
N ASN A 398 -23.47 8.31 -21.18
CA ASN A 398 -22.97 9.69 -21.23
C ASN A 398 -21.47 9.82 -20.87
N MET A 399 -20.82 8.80 -20.31
CA MET A 399 -19.38 8.82 -20.04
C MET A 399 -18.52 8.59 -21.29
N ASN A 400 -19.11 8.16 -22.42
CA ASN A 400 -18.43 7.95 -23.71
C ASN A 400 -17.17 7.05 -23.61
N LEU A 401 -17.29 5.95 -22.88
CA LEU A 401 -16.21 5.00 -22.60
C LEU A 401 -15.66 4.36 -23.91
N LYS A 402 -14.34 4.20 -24.03
CA LYS A 402 -13.68 3.45 -25.12
C LYS A 402 -13.17 2.09 -24.63
N HIS A 403 -12.82 2.01 -23.34
CA HIS A 403 -12.39 0.81 -22.63
C HIS A 403 -13.07 0.73 -21.26
N ALA A 404 -13.03 -0.45 -20.62
CA ALA A 404 -13.57 -0.60 -19.25
C ALA A 404 -12.87 0.33 -18.24
N ALA A 405 -11.52 0.40 -18.31
CA ALA A 405 -10.69 1.26 -17.47
C ALA A 405 -11.10 2.74 -17.52
N ASP A 406 -11.61 3.22 -18.65
CA ASP A 406 -12.07 4.62 -18.82
C ASP A 406 -13.21 4.99 -17.87
N PHE A 407 -13.88 4.03 -17.21
CA PHE A 407 -14.86 4.28 -16.15
C PHE A 407 -14.21 4.83 -14.87
N THR A 408 -12.96 4.47 -14.61
CA THR A 408 -12.22 4.79 -13.38
C THR A 408 -11.43 6.10 -13.49
N ALA A 409 -10.69 6.46 -12.43
CA ALA A 409 -9.65 7.49 -12.48
C ALA A 409 -8.35 7.02 -13.14
N TYR A 410 -8.07 5.71 -13.11
CA TYR A 410 -6.77 5.15 -13.48
C TYR A 410 -6.77 4.67 -14.93
N ILE A 411 -5.71 4.97 -15.66
CA ILE A 411 -5.54 4.54 -17.07
C ILE A 411 -5.50 3.00 -17.18
N SER A 412 -5.00 2.33 -16.15
CA SER A 412 -4.98 0.86 -16.00
C SER A 412 -6.32 0.26 -15.53
N GLY A 413 -7.26 1.09 -15.08
CA GLY A 413 -8.48 0.65 -14.39
C GLY A 413 -8.22 0.17 -12.96
N SER A 414 -9.13 -0.64 -12.41
CA SER A 414 -8.96 -1.26 -11.10
C SER A 414 -7.84 -2.32 -11.07
N PRO A 415 -7.22 -2.60 -9.91
CA PRO A 415 -6.28 -3.71 -9.77
C PRO A 415 -6.85 -5.07 -10.19
N MET A 416 -5.97 -6.03 -10.50
CA MET A 416 -6.24 -7.34 -11.08
C MET A 416 -6.69 -8.38 -10.03
N HIS A 417 -7.55 -7.95 -9.10
CA HIS A 417 -8.15 -8.81 -8.08
C HIS A 417 -9.62 -8.42 -7.81
N PRO A 418 -10.44 -9.34 -7.26
CA PRO A 418 -11.84 -9.08 -6.93
C PRO A 418 -12.07 -7.85 -6.04
N SER A 419 -13.27 -7.27 -6.14
CA SER A 419 -13.61 -5.99 -5.50
C SER A 419 -13.73 -6.13 -3.97
N TRP A 420 -14.54 -7.06 -3.49
CA TRP A 420 -14.90 -7.18 -2.08
C TRP A 420 -13.97 -8.12 -1.28
N PRO A 421 -13.62 -7.80 -0.02
CA PRO A 421 -13.69 -6.50 0.63
C PRO A 421 -12.52 -5.61 0.16
N ALA A 422 -12.60 -4.28 0.30
CA ALA A 422 -11.54 -3.38 -0.17
C ALA A 422 -10.29 -3.45 0.75
N MET A 423 -9.14 -3.84 0.19
CA MET A 423 -7.91 -4.06 0.98
C MET A 423 -7.36 -2.76 1.58
N HIS A 424 -7.34 -1.64 0.84
CA HIS A 424 -6.89 -0.35 1.41
C HIS A 424 -7.77 0.10 2.57
N SER A 425 -9.07 -0.18 2.50
CA SER A 425 -10.02 0.08 3.59
C SER A 425 -9.77 -0.82 4.79
N ALA A 426 -9.43 -2.10 4.56
CA ALA A 426 -9.07 -3.03 5.63
C ALA A 426 -7.70 -2.74 6.27
N ALA A 427 -6.74 -2.23 5.50
CA ALA A 427 -5.45 -1.76 6.00
C ALA A 427 -5.59 -0.48 6.85
N SER A 428 -6.57 0.36 6.53
CA SER A 428 -6.84 1.63 7.18
C SER A 428 -7.51 1.44 8.55
N THR A 429 -6.69 1.25 9.58
CA THR A 429 -7.11 0.86 10.93
C THR A 429 -6.49 1.72 12.03
N CYS A 430 -5.89 2.86 11.70
CA CYS A 430 -5.23 3.70 12.69
C CYS A 430 -6.21 4.19 13.78
N SER A 431 -7.47 4.44 13.45
CA SER A 431 -8.50 4.81 14.40
C SER A 431 -8.78 3.71 15.45
N ILE A 432 -8.46 2.45 15.17
CA ILE A 432 -8.71 1.33 16.07
C ILE A 432 -7.53 1.12 17.02
N TRP A 433 -6.30 0.97 16.51
CA TRP A 433 -5.14 0.66 17.36
C TRP A 433 -4.51 1.88 18.03
N LEU A 434 -4.63 3.08 17.45
CA LEU A 434 -4.00 4.29 18.00
C LEU A 434 -4.56 4.72 19.37
N PRO A 435 -5.89 4.89 19.58
CA PRO A 435 -6.46 5.24 20.89
C PRO A 435 -6.33 4.14 21.98
N VAL A 436 -5.77 2.97 21.64
CA VAL A 436 -5.30 1.98 22.63
C VAL A 436 -3.97 2.41 23.22
N ILE A 437 -3.00 2.78 22.37
CA ILE A 437 -1.60 3.01 22.75
C ILE A 437 -1.28 4.45 23.13
N VAL A 438 -2.11 5.42 22.73
CA VAL A 438 -1.94 6.86 23.02
C VAL A 438 -3.22 7.52 23.52
N LYS A 439 -3.04 8.61 24.25
CA LYS A 439 -4.12 9.50 24.70
C LYS A 439 -4.40 10.53 23.61
N LEU A 440 -5.39 10.24 22.77
CA LEU A 440 -5.89 11.17 21.76
C LEU A 440 -6.85 12.19 22.39
N SER A 441 -6.80 13.43 21.92
CA SER A 441 -7.93 14.36 22.10
C SER A 441 -9.09 14.00 21.15
N PRO A 442 -10.33 14.45 21.44
CA PRO A 442 -11.47 14.22 20.54
C PRO A 442 -11.25 14.67 19.10
N LYS A 443 -10.50 15.78 18.87
CA LYS A 443 -10.15 16.18 17.50
C LYS A 443 -9.22 15.15 16.84
N GLN A 444 -8.18 14.72 17.54
CA GLN A 444 -7.20 13.78 16.97
C GLN A 444 -7.81 12.41 16.67
N TYR A 445 -8.73 11.94 17.52
CA TYR A 445 -9.48 10.70 17.24
C TYR A 445 -10.48 10.87 16.09
N CYS A 446 -11.13 12.03 16.00
CA CYS A 446 -11.96 12.37 14.84
C CYS A 446 -11.17 12.36 13.52
N GLU A 447 -9.95 12.91 13.51
CA GLU A 447 -9.09 12.90 12.32
C GLU A 447 -8.53 11.50 11.99
N SER A 448 -8.30 10.62 12.98
CA SER A 448 -7.95 9.22 12.69
C SER A 448 -9.11 8.42 12.09
N LEU A 449 -10.34 8.63 12.57
CA LEU A 449 -11.53 8.06 11.93
C LEU A 449 -11.74 8.60 10.50
N ARG A 450 -11.47 9.90 10.29
CA ARG A 450 -11.56 10.53 8.96
C ARG A 450 -10.51 10.05 7.98
N ILE A 451 -9.24 9.85 8.37
CA ILE A 451 -8.23 9.34 7.42
C ILE A 451 -8.60 7.93 6.97
N ASP A 452 -9.01 7.04 7.88
CA ASP A 452 -9.35 5.66 7.53
C ASP A 452 -10.59 5.60 6.61
N TYR A 453 -11.64 6.35 6.95
CA TYR A 453 -12.83 6.48 6.09
C TYR A 453 -12.50 7.14 4.74
N ALA A 454 -11.60 8.12 4.70
CA ALA A 454 -11.23 8.83 3.48
C ALA A 454 -10.39 7.98 2.52
N VAL A 455 -9.41 7.22 3.03
CA VAL A 455 -8.66 6.23 2.23
C VAL A 455 -9.61 5.21 1.60
N SER A 456 -10.61 4.77 2.37
CA SER A 456 -11.68 3.90 1.89
C SER A 456 -12.53 4.56 0.80
N TYR A 457 -13.16 5.71 1.10
CA TYR A 457 -14.07 6.40 0.17
C TYR A 457 -13.38 6.90 -1.10
N ALA A 458 -12.10 7.28 -1.04
CA ALA A 458 -11.30 7.65 -2.21
C ALA A 458 -11.25 6.52 -3.27
N ARG A 459 -11.38 5.25 -2.87
CA ARG A 459 -11.50 4.13 -3.84
C ARG A 459 -12.82 4.13 -4.63
N THR A 460 -13.89 4.68 -4.07
CA THR A 460 -15.15 4.94 -4.80
C THR A 460 -15.02 6.18 -5.70
N VAL A 461 -14.30 7.22 -5.25
CA VAL A 461 -13.93 8.37 -6.11
C VAL A 461 -13.07 7.92 -7.30
N ALA A 462 -12.20 6.94 -7.11
CA ALA A 462 -11.41 6.34 -8.18
C ALA A 462 -12.25 5.40 -9.09
N GLY A 463 -13.44 5.00 -8.67
CA GLY A 463 -14.31 4.10 -9.44
C GLY A 463 -13.92 2.63 -9.38
N VAL A 464 -13.05 2.24 -8.44
CA VAL A 464 -12.48 0.87 -8.35
C VAL A 464 -13.14 0.00 -7.27
N HIS A 465 -13.92 0.59 -6.36
CA HIS A 465 -14.64 -0.11 -5.29
C HIS A 465 -16.05 0.47 -5.05
N TYR A 466 -16.99 -0.39 -4.67
CA TYR A 466 -18.33 -0.01 -4.20
C TYR A 466 -18.30 0.40 -2.71
N GLU A 467 -19.37 1.04 -2.24
CA GLU A 467 -19.58 1.37 -0.82
C GLU A 467 -19.58 0.09 0.06
N GLN A 468 -20.25 -0.98 -0.38
CA GLN A 468 -20.18 -2.29 0.29
C GLN A 468 -18.76 -2.87 0.43
N ASP A 469 -17.86 -2.67 -0.53
CA ASP A 469 -16.48 -3.19 -0.45
C ASP A 469 -15.69 -2.44 0.62
N ASN A 470 -15.90 -1.13 0.64
CA ASN A 470 -15.23 -0.16 1.49
C ASN A 470 -15.60 -0.35 2.96
N LEU A 471 -16.90 -0.43 3.27
CA LEU A 471 -17.40 -0.67 4.62
C LEU A 471 -17.00 -2.06 5.14
N ALA A 472 -17.14 -3.11 4.32
CA ALA A 472 -16.69 -4.46 4.70
C ALA A 472 -15.17 -4.54 4.90
N GLY A 473 -14.39 -3.73 4.16
CA GLY A 473 -12.96 -3.57 4.40
C GLY A 473 -12.67 -2.96 5.77
N LEU A 474 -13.22 -1.79 6.08
CA LEU A 474 -13.03 -1.12 7.38
C LEU A 474 -13.45 -2.01 8.56
N ASN A 475 -14.59 -2.71 8.45
CA ASN A 475 -15.06 -3.67 9.45
C ASN A 475 -14.10 -4.87 9.57
N LEU A 476 -13.59 -5.44 8.47
CA LEU A 476 -12.59 -6.51 8.50
C LEU A 476 -11.31 -6.08 9.22
N GLY A 477 -10.80 -4.89 8.91
CA GLY A 477 -9.60 -4.35 9.56
C GLY A 477 -9.82 -4.19 11.07
N THR A 478 -10.99 -3.67 11.46
CA THR A 478 -11.40 -3.54 12.86
C THR A 478 -11.44 -4.89 13.57
N MET A 479 -12.01 -5.93 12.95
CA MET A 479 -12.04 -7.30 13.51
C MET A 479 -10.63 -7.88 13.69
N VAL A 480 -9.81 -7.88 12.64
CA VAL A 480 -8.48 -8.51 12.64
C VAL A 480 -7.55 -7.83 13.65
N VAL A 481 -7.57 -6.48 13.72
CA VAL A 481 -6.83 -5.72 14.73
C VAL A 481 -7.37 -6.04 16.13
N SER A 482 -8.68 -6.08 16.33
CA SER A 482 -9.27 -6.37 17.65
C SER A 482 -8.91 -7.77 18.16
N GLU A 483 -8.84 -8.76 17.26
CA GLU A 483 -8.42 -10.13 17.56
C GLU A 483 -6.93 -10.22 17.91
N LYS A 484 -6.05 -9.61 17.09
CA LYS A 484 -4.60 -9.93 17.11
C LYS A 484 -3.73 -8.89 17.81
N LEU A 485 -4.21 -7.66 18.03
CA LEU A 485 -3.47 -6.60 18.71
C LEU A 485 -3.17 -6.92 20.20
N PRO A 486 -4.07 -7.53 21.01
CA PRO A 486 -3.77 -7.87 22.41
C PRO A 486 -2.51 -8.72 22.56
N ASP A 487 -2.42 -9.81 21.80
CA ASP A 487 -1.30 -10.76 21.89
C ASP A 487 -0.03 -10.15 21.31
N MET A 488 -0.10 -9.46 20.15
CA MET A 488 1.07 -8.79 19.57
C MET A 488 1.66 -7.73 20.52
N LEU A 489 0.83 -6.89 21.15
CA LEU A 489 1.31 -5.88 22.09
C LEU A 489 1.86 -6.51 23.38
N HIS A 490 1.29 -7.63 23.82
CA HIS A 490 1.80 -8.40 24.96
C HIS A 490 3.20 -8.97 24.64
N GLU A 491 3.32 -9.76 23.58
CA GLU A 491 4.55 -10.46 23.19
C GLU A 491 5.69 -9.49 22.83
N ARG A 492 5.43 -8.47 22.01
CA ARG A 492 6.48 -7.56 21.50
C ARG A 492 6.83 -6.44 22.48
N TYR A 493 5.88 -5.98 23.29
CA TYR A 493 6.03 -4.75 24.07
C TYR A 493 5.71 -4.88 25.56
N GLY A 494 5.24 -6.04 26.04
CA GLY A 494 4.89 -6.26 27.44
C GLY A 494 3.62 -5.54 27.90
N ALA A 495 2.67 -5.28 26.98
CA ALA A 495 1.37 -4.74 27.34
C ALA A 495 0.52 -5.76 28.13
N ASP A 496 -0.50 -5.25 28.82
CA ASP A 496 -1.53 -6.07 29.47
C ASP A 496 -2.61 -6.43 28.43
N PRO A 497 -2.70 -7.70 27.97
CA PRO A 497 -3.61 -8.06 26.89
C PRO A 497 -5.08 -7.93 27.30
N SER A 498 -5.41 -8.07 28.59
CA SER A 498 -6.79 -7.88 29.08
C SER A 498 -7.23 -6.42 28.96
N LYS A 499 -6.34 -5.47 29.26
CA LYS A 499 -6.63 -4.03 29.10
C LYS A 499 -6.65 -3.59 27.63
N VAL A 500 -5.76 -4.14 26.81
CA VAL A 500 -5.80 -3.91 25.36
C VAL A 500 -7.16 -4.36 24.81
N LYS A 501 -7.61 -5.56 25.20
CA LYS A 501 -8.90 -6.12 24.78
C LYS A 501 -10.10 -5.29 25.29
N GLU A 502 -10.17 -4.96 26.58
CA GLU A 502 -11.21 -4.11 27.15
C GLU A 502 -11.33 -2.77 26.40
N ARG A 503 -10.19 -2.17 26.05
CA ARG A 503 -10.15 -0.91 25.29
C ARG A 503 -10.64 -1.09 23.84
N LEU A 504 -10.27 -2.18 23.18
CA LEU A 504 -10.73 -2.49 21.81
C LEU A 504 -12.24 -2.80 21.77
N GLU A 505 -12.77 -3.56 22.74
CA GLU A 505 -14.20 -3.84 22.88
C GLU A 505 -15.02 -2.55 23.03
N TYR A 506 -14.51 -1.57 23.77
CA TYR A 506 -15.14 -0.26 23.93
C TYR A 506 -15.04 0.65 22.68
N LEU A 507 -14.00 0.46 21.86
CA LEU A 507 -13.80 1.19 20.59
C LEU A 507 -14.48 0.51 19.39
N HIS A 508 -15.20 -0.60 19.59
CA HIS A 508 -15.79 -1.38 18.51
C HIS A 508 -17.14 -0.81 18.06
N PHE A 509 -17.27 -0.54 16.76
CA PHE A 509 -18.50 -0.11 16.10
C PHE A 509 -18.53 -0.61 14.65
N ASP A 510 -19.71 -0.57 14.00
CA ASP A 510 -19.84 -0.84 12.56
C ASP A 510 -19.62 0.46 11.78
N TRP A 511 -18.68 0.46 10.84
CA TRP A 511 -18.32 1.64 10.06
C TRP A 511 -19.44 2.25 9.22
N LYS A 512 -20.57 1.56 9.03
CA LYS A 512 -21.78 2.17 8.44
C LYS A 512 -22.37 3.29 9.31
N ASP A 513 -22.11 3.28 10.61
CA ASP A 513 -22.71 4.17 11.61
C ASP A 513 -21.83 5.39 11.94
N PHE A 514 -20.64 5.50 11.31
CA PHE A 514 -19.77 6.67 11.41
C PHE A 514 -20.17 7.78 10.42
N ASP A 515 -20.42 8.98 10.95
CA ASP A 515 -20.64 10.20 10.18
C ASP A 515 -19.37 11.08 10.19
N PRO A 516 -18.64 11.20 9.06
CA PRO A 516 -17.42 11.98 8.99
C PRO A 516 -17.67 13.51 9.06
N TYR A 517 -18.88 13.99 8.75
CA TYR A 517 -19.23 15.41 8.81
C TYR A 517 -19.41 15.86 10.26
N ASN A 518 -20.31 15.22 10.99
CA ASN A 518 -20.59 15.54 12.40
C ASN A 518 -19.57 14.93 13.38
N CYS A 519 -18.78 13.96 12.92
CA CYS A 519 -17.86 13.17 13.73
C CYS A 519 -18.55 12.48 14.91
N THR A 520 -19.52 11.65 14.54
CA THR A 520 -20.34 10.85 15.46
C THR A 520 -20.38 9.40 15.01
N ILE A 521 -20.50 8.48 15.98
CA ILE A 521 -20.80 7.05 15.75
C ILE A 521 -22.19 6.81 16.34
N GLU A 522 -23.13 6.29 15.54
CA GLU A 522 -24.56 6.16 15.90
C GLU A 522 -25.20 7.49 16.39
N GLY A 523 -24.69 8.64 15.91
CA GLY A 523 -25.10 9.97 16.36
C GLY A 523 -24.51 10.42 17.71
N THR A 524 -23.72 9.57 18.38
CA THR A 524 -22.96 9.91 19.60
C THR A 524 -21.60 10.53 19.23
N PRO A 525 -21.20 11.67 19.80
CA PRO A 525 -19.90 12.30 19.53
C PRO A 525 -18.73 11.35 19.79
N VAL A 526 -17.74 11.30 18.89
CA VAL A 526 -16.54 10.43 19.05
C VAL A 526 -15.72 10.75 20.31
N ALA A 527 -15.92 11.92 20.93
CA ALA A 527 -15.36 12.26 22.23
C ALA A 527 -15.80 11.27 23.32
N ASP A 528 -17.05 10.83 23.28
CA ASP A 528 -17.68 9.98 24.30
C ASP A 528 -17.28 8.50 24.15
N TRP A 529 -16.52 8.17 23.09
CA TRP A 529 -15.91 6.86 22.82
C TRP A 529 -14.43 6.79 23.25
N LEU A 530 -13.89 7.85 23.85
CA LEU A 530 -12.50 7.88 24.33
C LEU A 530 -12.32 7.47 25.80
N GLY A 531 -13.39 7.25 26.56
CA GLY A 531 -13.38 6.66 27.91
C GLY A 531 -12.80 7.54 29.01
#